data_AF-A0A3D8VM81-F1
#
_entry.id   AF-A0A3D8VM81-F1
#
_cell.length_a   1.000
_cell.length_b   1.000
_cell.length_c   1.000
_cell.angle_alpha   90.00
_cell.angle_beta   90.00
_cell.angle_gamma   90.00
#
_symmetry.space_group_name_H-M   'P 1'
#
loop_
_entity.id
_entity.type
_entity.pdbx_description
1 polymer ?
#
loop_
_entity_poly.entity_id
_entity_poly.type
_entity_poly.pdbx_seq_one_letter_code
_entity_poly.pdbx_strand_id
1 'polypeptide(L)'
;MNKTKEERLETINKLIKFISKSGRRFFYTKSTLRSDDEESVAYMELKKGRIYFVDNYTKDAIAVINNHRRWNNFSHGGTLQALVMDFADFIRTGKSTNGKHGYGGLFCPHWGHADEIQQEIIDYAKEIGYLKS
;
A
#
# COMPACT_ATOMS: atom_id res chain seq x y z
N MET A 1 2.07 -16.45 18.14
CA MET A 1 0.72 -16.60 17.56
C MET A 1 0.74 -15.93 16.20
N ASN A 2 0.40 -16.63 15.11
CA ASN A 2 0.38 -16.01 13.79
C ASN A 2 -0.75 -14.97 13.75
N LYS A 3 -0.46 -13.72 13.32
CA LYS A 3 -1.47 -12.67 13.18
C LYS A 3 -2.67 -13.17 12.36
N THR A 4 -3.88 -12.67 12.60
CA THR A 4 -5.06 -12.95 11.75
C THR A 4 -4.97 -12.22 10.42
N LYS A 5 -5.89 -12.47 9.47
CA LYS A 5 -5.92 -11.70 8.21
C LYS A 5 -6.26 -10.24 8.48
N GLU A 6 -7.15 -10.01 9.44
CA GLU A 6 -7.65 -8.71 9.87
C GLU A 6 -6.54 -7.90 10.56
N GLU A 7 -5.75 -8.52 11.43
CA GLU A 7 -4.60 -7.87 12.06
C GLU A 7 -3.50 -7.50 11.04
N ARG A 8 -3.32 -8.34 10.02
CA ARG A 8 -2.40 -8.05 8.91
C ARG A 8 -2.94 -6.94 8.02
N LEU A 9 -4.25 -6.92 7.75
CA LEU A 9 -4.90 -5.82 7.04
C LEU A 9 -4.69 -4.49 7.76
N GLU A 10 -4.90 -4.48 9.07
CA GLU A 10 -4.67 -3.31 9.93
C GLU A 10 -3.20 -2.86 9.89
N THR A 11 -2.27 -3.83 9.92
CA THR A 11 -0.82 -3.54 9.77
C THR A 11 -0.54 -2.83 8.44
N ILE A 12 -1.10 -3.32 7.33
CA ILE A 12 -0.92 -2.69 6.02
C ILE A 12 -1.58 -1.31 5.95
N ASN A 13 -2.79 -1.14 6.50
CA ASN A 13 -3.46 0.16 6.47
C ASN A 13 -2.71 1.22 7.29
N LYS A 14 -2.08 0.84 8.41
CA LYS A 14 -1.15 1.71 9.14
C LYS A 14 0.04 2.12 8.29
N LEU A 15 0.64 1.17 7.56
CA LEU A 15 1.77 1.44 6.67
C LEU A 15 1.40 2.37 5.51
N ILE A 16 0.27 2.12 4.83
CA ILE A 16 -0.20 2.98 3.74
C ILE A 16 -0.44 4.41 4.25
N LYS A 17 -1.05 4.55 5.44
CA LYS A 17 -1.28 5.85 6.08
C LYS A 17 0.01 6.56 6.49
N PHE A 18 1.06 5.81 6.83
CA PHE A 18 2.38 6.39 7.11
C PHE A 18 3.00 6.91 5.81
N ILE A 19 3.07 6.07 4.77
CA ILE A 19 3.59 6.44 3.44
C ILE A 19 2.86 7.67 2.88
N SER A 20 1.56 7.80 3.12
CA SER A 20 0.75 8.93 2.65
C SER A 20 1.04 10.27 3.31
N LYS A 21 1.80 10.26 4.40
CA LYS A 21 2.28 11.44 5.11
C LYS A 21 3.77 11.69 4.89
N SER A 22 4.50 10.73 4.33
CA SER A 22 5.96 10.80 4.15
C SER A 22 6.34 11.26 2.74
N GLY A 23 7.42 12.05 2.64
CA GLY A 23 8.04 12.43 1.37
C GLY A 23 7.05 12.95 0.32
N ARG A 24 6.95 12.22 -0.80
CA ARG A 24 6.06 12.55 -1.94
C ARG A 24 4.57 12.27 -1.68
N ARG A 25 4.21 11.78 -0.49
CA ARG A 25 2.83 11.52 -0.05
C ARG A 25 2.09 10.57 -0.99
N PHE A 26 2.72 9.43 -1.31
CA PHE A 26 2.06 8.39 -2.11
C PHE A 26 0.80 7.87 -1.41
N PHE A 27 -0.19 7.39 -2.16
CA PHE A 27 -1.51 7.01 -1.61
C PHE A 27 -2.33 8.16 -1.00
N TYR A 28 -1.91 9.42 -1.14
CA TYR A 28 -2.68 10.59 -0.74
C TYR A 28 -3.12 11.41 -1.94
N THR A 29 -4.36 11.90 -1.92
CA THR A 29 -4.85 12.94 -2.82
C THR A 29 -5.53 14.03 -2.01
N LYS A 30 -5.28 15.28 -2.39
CA LYS A 30 -6.12 16.43 -2.06
C LYS A 30 -6.76 16.90 -3.36
N SER A 31 -8.05 16.66 -3.51
CA SER A 31 -8.78 17.06 -4.72
C SER A 31 -9.37 18.45 -4.51
N THR A 32 -8.97 19.40 -5.34
CA THR A 32 -9.63 20.71 -5.47
C THR A 32 -10.66 20.74 -6.62
N LEU A 33 -10.77 19.62 -7.37
CA LEU A 33 -11.59 19.49 -8.58
C LEU A 33 -13.02 19.00 -8.29
N ARG A 34 -13.28 18.49 -7.09
CA ARG A 34 -14.61 18.15 -6.61
C ARG A 34 -15.00 19.22 -5.60
N SER A 35 -16.28 19.59 -5.56
CA SER A 35 -16.84 20.72 -4.82
C SER A 35 -16.60 20.71 -3.31
N ASP A 36 -15.98 19.64 -2.80
CA ASP A 36 -15.63 19.43 -1.42
C ASP A 36 -14.11 19.31 -1.37
N ASP A 37 -13.44 20.14 -0.55
CA ASP A 37 -12.00 20.06 -0.22
C ASP A 37 -11.70 18.75 0.53
N GLU A 38 -11.88 17.61 -0.14
CA GLU A 38 -11.82 16.29 0.46
C GLU A 38 -10.40 15.74 0.32
N GLU A 39 -9.72 15.64 1.46
CA GLU A 39 -8.48 14.91 1.59
C GLU A 39 -8.74 13.41 1.70
N SER A 40 -7.94 12.59 1.02
CA SER A 40 -8.15 11.15 1.04
C SER A 40 -6.89 10.33 0.91
N VAL A 41 -6.91 9.19 1.61
CA VAL A 41 -5.81 8.23 1.69
C VAL A 41 -6.32 6.88 1.20
N ALA A 42 -5.52 6.20 0.37
CA ALA A 42 -5.85 4.87 -0.11
C ALA A 42 -5.79 3.86 1.05
N TYR A 43 -6.51 2.77 0.94
CA TYR A 43 -6.46 1.72 1.97
C TYR A 43 -6.82 0.36 1.36
N MET A 44 -6.52 -0.70 2.10
CA MET A 44 -6.95 -2.04 1.75
C MET A 44 -8.14 -2.46 2.60
N GLU A 45 -9.01 -3.29 2.01
CA GLU A 45 -10.17 -3.83 2.71
C GLU A 45 -10.38 -5.32 2.38
N LEU A 46 -11.06 -6.02 3.30
CA LEU A 46 -11.50 -7.40 3.13
C LEU A 46 -13.01 -7.43 2.91
N LYS A 47 -13.45 -7.91 1.75
CA LYS A 47 -14.88 -8.11 1.44
C LYS A 47 -15.11 -9.55 1.00
N LYS A 48 -15.92 -10.29 1.76
CA LYS A 48 -16.26 -11.71 1.48
C LYS A 48 -15.02 -12.59 1.21
N GLY A 49 -13.95 -12.39 2.00
CA GLY A 49 -12.68 -13.13 1.88
C GLY A 49 -11.77 -12.70 0.73
N ARG A 50 -12.15 -11.70 -0.07
CA ARG A 50 -11.33 -11.09 -1.11
C ARG A 50 -10.71 -9.79 -0.62
N ILE A 51 -9.50 -9.50 -1.11
CA ILE A 51 -8.74 -8.30 -0.78
C ILE A 51 -8.95 -7.27 -1.89
N TYR A 52 -9.29 -6.05 -1.48
CA TYR A 52 -9.44 -4.91 -2.38
C TYR A 52 -8.49 -3.79 -1.96
N PHE A 53 -8.06 -3.00 -2.93
CA PHE A 53 -7.39 -1.73 -2.74
C PHE A 53 -8.36 -0.62 -3.13
N VAL A 54 -8.65 0.28 -2.20
CA VAL A 54 -9.50 1.45 -2.43
C VAL A 54 -8.60 2.62 -2.78
N ASP A 55 -8.70 3.09 -4.02
CA ASP A 55 -7.83 4.13 -4.57
C ASP A 55 -8.17 5.52 -4.00
N ASN A 56 -7.14 6.30 -3.64
CA ASN A 56 -7.30 7.63 -3.05
C ASN A 56 -7.87 8.67 -4.02
N TYR A 57 -7.62 8.54 -5.32
CA TYR A 57 -8.07 9.49 -6.32
C TYR A 57 -9.46 9.12 -6.84
N THR A 58 -9.64 7.89 -7.33
CA THR A 58 -10.91 7.46 -7.95
C THR A 58 -11.98 7.05 -6.94
N LYS A 59 -11.57 6.65 -5.71
CA LYS A 59 -12.39 5.99 -4.68
C LYS A 59 -12.87 4.60 -5.03
N ASP A 60 -12.41 4.03 -6.14
CA ASP A 60 -12.86 2.73 -6.59
C ASP A 60 -12.21 1.60 -5.77
N ALA A 61 -13.01 0.59 -5.44
CA ALA A 61 -12.53 -0.64 -4.82
C ALA A 61 -12.02 -1.60 -5.89
N ILE A 62 -10.70 -1.71 -6.01
CA ILE A 62 -10.01 -2.51 -7.01
C ILE A 62 -9.67 -3.87 -6.42
N ALA A 63 -10.20 -4.94 -7.02
CA ALA A 63 -9.90 -6.30 -6.58
C ALA A 63 -8.42 -6.63 -6.81
N VAL A 64 -7.68 -6.95 -5.74
CA VAL A 64 -6.26 -7.30 -5.84
C VAL A 64 -6.12 -8.75 -6.29
N ILE A 65 -6.13 -8.92 -7.61
CA ILE A 65 -5.88 -10.20 -8.29
C ILE A 65 -4.40 -10.32 -8.67
N ASN A 66 -3.89 -11.55 -8.81
CA ASN A 66 -2.50 -11.86 -9.16
C ASN A 66 -2.11 -11.47 -10.61
N ASN A 67 -2.72 -10.44 -11.19
CA ASN A 67 -2.45 -9.97 -12.55
C ASN A 67 -2.42 -8.43 -12.58
N HIS A 68 -1.26 -7.87 -12.96
CA HIS A 68 -1.02 -6.44 -13.09
C HIS A 68 -1.88 -5.77 -14.18
N ARG A 69 -2.35 -6.51 -15.20
CA ARG A 69 -2.92 -5.93 -16.43
C ARG A 69 -4.39 -5.50 -16.33
N ARG A 70 -5.06 -5.65 -15.19
CA ARG A 70 -6.54 -5.50 -15.07
C ARG A 70 -7.00 -4.53 -14.00
N TRP A 71 -6.12 -3.69 -13.47
CA TRP A 71 -6.47 -2.71 -12.44
C TRP A 71 -7.00 -1.43 -13.10
N ASN A 72 -8.21 -1.51 -13.64
CA ASN A 72 -8.91 -0.32 -14.11
C ASN A 72 -9.03 0.66 -12.93
N ASN A 73 -8.83 1.94 -13.20
CA ASN A 73 -8.98 3.04 -12.24
C ASN A 73 -7.96 3.08 -11.09
N PHE A 74 -6.85 2.34 -11.22
CA PHE A 74 -5.68 2.52 -10.35
C PHE A 74 -4.92 3.78 -10.75
N SER A 75 -4.81 4.74 -9.84
CA SER A 75 -4.29 6.08 -10.12
C SER A 75 -2.76 6.20 -10.00
N HIS A 76 -2.08 5.15 -9.54
CA HIS A 76 -0.64 5.14 -9.33
C HIS A 76 0.13 4.40 -10.43
N GLY A 77 1.47 4.54 -10.43
CA GLY A 77 2.37 3.83 -11.33
C GLY A 77 2.64 2.37 -10.94
N GLY A 78 3.28 1.62 -11.85
CA GLY A 78 3.56 0.19 -11.70
C GLY A 78 4.36 -0.19 -10.44
N THR A 79 5.26 0.68 -9.97
CA THR A 79 6.01 0.46 -8.72
C THR A 79 5.09 0.33 -7.51
N LEU A 80 4.11 1.22 -7.37
CA LEU A 80 3.15 1.16 -6.27
C LEU A 80 2.14 0.04 -6.47
N GLN A 81 1.80 -0.29 -7.73
CA GLN A 81 0.96 -1.45 -8.02
C GLN A 81 1.60 -2.75 -7.50
N ALA A 82 2.90 -2.95 -7.78
CA ALA A 82 3.66 -4.09 -7.27
C ALA A 82 3.68 -4.13 -5.74
N LEU A 83 3.89 -2.98 -5.09
CA LEU A 83 3.85 -2.89 -3.63
C LEU A 83 2.48 -3.28 -3.05
N VAL A 84 1.38 -2.81 -3.62
CA VAL A 84 0.03 -3.18 -3.15
C VAL A 84 -0.20 -4.69 -3.31
N MET A 85 0.38 -5.33 -4.33
CA MET A 85 0.34 -6.79 -4.48
C MET A 85 1.19 -7.51 -3.41
N ASP A 86 2.36 -6.99 -3.06
CA ASP A 86 3.16 -7.51 -1.94
C ASP A 86 2.37 -7.42 -0.63
N PHE A 87 1.67 -6.31 -0.39
CA PHE A 87 0.78 -6.12 0.75
C PHE A 87 -0.38 -7.12 0.77
N ALA A 88 -1.03 -7.35 -0.38
CA ALA A 88 -2.10 -8.33 -0.49
C ALA A 88 -1.62 -9.75 -0.18
N ASP A 89 -0.41 -10.13 -0.64
CA ASP A 89 0.18 -11.42 -0.31
C ASP A 89 0.53 -11.53 1.17
N PHE A 90 0.99 -10.45 1.81
CA PHE A 90 1.20 -10.41 3.25
C PHE A 90 -0.11 -10.62 4.00
N ILE A 91 -1.17 -9.88 3.65
CA ILE A 91 -2.51 -10.04 4.26
C ILE A 91 -2.99 -11.48 4.10
N ARG A 92 -2.82 -12.08 2.92
CA ARG A 92 -3.27 -13.43 2.61
C ARG A 92 -2.52 -14.50 3.39
N THR A 93 -1.20 -14.38 3.51
CA THR A 93 -0.31 -15.49 3.91
C THR A 93 0.42 -15.28 5.24
N GLY A 94 0.60 -14.03 5.67
CA GLY A 94 1.45 -13.65 6.79
C GLY A 94 2.94 -13.91 6.59
N LYS A 95 3.37 -14.26 5.37
CA LYS A 95 4.78 -14.47 5.03
C LYS A 95 5.43 -13.14 4.65
N SER A 96 6.76 -13.11 4.66
CA SER A 96 7.52 -11.99 4.08
C SER A 96 7.30 -11.96 2.56
N THR A 97 6.84 -10.82 2.05
CA THR A 97 6.42 -10.66 0.65
C THR A 97 7.02 -9.44 -0.02
N ASN A 98 7.87 -8.67 0.67
CA ASN A 98 8.45 -7.46 0.13
C ASN A 98 9.25 -7.73 -1.15
N GLY A 99 8.92 -7.02 -2.23
CA GLY A 99 9.58 -7.10 -3.53
C GLY A 99 9.21 -8.34 -4.36
N LYS A 100 8.26 -9.16 -3.92
CA LYS A 100 7.86 -10.38 -4.62
C LYS A 100 7.24 -10.07 -5.99
N HIS A 101 6.55 -8.93 -6.10
CA HIS A 101 5.93 -8.47 -7.34
C HIS A 101 6.80 -7.47 -8.12
N GLY A 102 8.10 -7.39 -7.80
CA GLY A 102 9.10 -6.60 -8.52
C GLY A 102 9.45 -5.28 -7.86
N TYR A 103 10.29 -4.50 -8.54
CA TYR A 103 10.77 -3.16 -8.15
C TYR A 103 11.45 -3.05 -6.77
N GLY A 104 11.63 -4.13 -6.00
CA GLY A 104 12.28 -4.12 -4.69
C GLY A 104 11.36 -3.79 -3.51
N GLY A 105 10.06 -3.61 -3.73
CA GLY A 105 9.09 -3.29 -2.67
C GLY A 105 9.44 -1.98 -1.95
N LEU A 106 9.48 -2.01 -0.62
CA LEU A 106 9.90 -0.87 0.22
C LEU A 106 11.40 -0.56 0.15
N PHE A 107 12.23 -1.38 -0.50
CA PHE A 107 13.65 -1.07 -0.73
C PHE A 107 13.90 -0.47 -2.12
N CYS A 108 12.83 -0.16 -2.86
CA CYS A 108 12.95 0.41 -4.19
C CYS A 108 13.59 1.81 -4.15
N PRO A 109 14.72 2.05 -4.84
CA PRO A 109 15.36 3.38 -4.85
C PRO A 109 14.63 4.38 -5.77
N HIS A 110 13.67 3.93 -6.59
CA HIS A 110 13.03 4.74 -7.61
C HIS A 110 11.80 5.53 -7.11
N TRP A 111 11.55 5.54 -5.81
CA TRP A 111 10.42 6.28 -5.23
C TRP A 111 10.67 7.80 -5.23
N GLY A 112 11.93 8.23 -5.39
CA GLY A 112 12.30 9.65 -5.40
C GLY A 112 12.08 10.33 -4.05
N HIS A 113 12.15 9.55 -2.97
CA HIS A 113 12.29 10.07 -1.61
C HIS A 113 13.75 10.41 -1.33
N ALA A 114 13.98 11.29 -0.36
CA ALA A 114 15.29 11.39 0.28
C ALA A 114 15.58 10.09 1.05
N ASP A 115 16.85 9.73 1.20
CA ASP A 115 17.27 8.47 1.83
C ASP A 115 16.74 8.34 3.25
N GLU A 116 16.67 9.44 4.00
CA GLU A 116 16.16 9.48 5.37
C GLU A 116 14.68 9.09 5.43
N ILE A 117 13.88 9.64 4.51
CA ILE A 117 12.43 9.33 4.42
C ILE A 117 12.21 7.88 4.02
N GLN A 118 13.02 7.36 3.09
CA GLN A 118 12.94 5.95 2.71
C GLN A 118 13.26 5.05 3.90
N GLN A 119 14.29 5.41 4.67
CA GLN A 119 14.70 4.67 5.86
C GLN A 119 13.63 4.72 6.96
N GLU A 120 12.99 5.86 7.19
CA GLU A 120 11.85 6.00 8.12
C GLU A 120 10.69 5.05 7.76
N ILE A 121 10.34 4.95 6.47
CA ILE A 121 9.29 4.03 6.00
C ILE A 121 9.69 2.58 6.26
N ILE A 122 10.95 2.22 5.99
CA ILE A 122 11.48 0.87 6.22
C ILE A 122 11.44 0.53 7.72
N ASP A 123 11.88 1.44 8.57
CA ASP A 123 11.95 1.20 10.01
C ASP A 123 10.55 1.11 10.63
N TYR A 124 9.64 1.98 10.22
CA TYR A 124 8.23 1.85 10.60
C TYR A 124 7.62 0.53 10.13
N ALA A 125 7.94 0.08 8.91
CA ALA A 125 7.47 -1.19 8.39
C ALA A 125 8.02 -2.41 9.16
N LYS A 126 9.23 -2.32 9.73
CA LYS A 126 9.77 -3.32 10.66
C LYS A 126 9.06 -3.27 12.01
N GLU A 127 8.86 -2.07 12.57
CA GLU A 127 8.20 -1.85 13.86
C GLU A 127 6.80 -2.49 13.90
N ILE A 128 5.99 -2.26 12.87
CA ILE A 128 4.63 -2.79 12.79
C ILE A 128 4.58 -4.27 12.35
N GLY A 129 5.73 -4.84 12.00
CA GLY A 129 5.90 -6.25 11.64
C GLY A 129 5.42 -6.61 10.23
N TYR A 130 5.53 -5.70 9.27
CA TYR A 130 5.42 -6.02 7.83
C TYR A 130 6.76 -6.56 7.29
N LEU A 131 7.86 -5.84 7.57
CA LEU A 131 9.21 -6.31 7.31
C LEU A 131 9.72 -7.12 8.50
N LYS A 132 10.63 -8.06 8.23
CA LYS A 132 11.38 -8.73 9.29
C LYS A 132 12.50 -7.80 9.76
N SER A 133 12.72 -7.78 11.09
CA SER A 133 13.87 -7.14 11.73
C SER A 133 15.18 -7.80 11.31
#